data_AF-A0A6G0QFI7-F1
#
_entry.id   AF-A0A6G0QFI7-F1
#
_cell.length_a   1.000
_cell.length_b   1.000
_cell.length_c   1.000
_cell.angle_alpha   90.00
_cell.angle_beta   90.00
_cell.angle_gamma   90.00
#
_symmetry.space_group_name_H-M   'P 1'
#
loop_
_entity.id
_entity.type
_entity.pdbx_description
1 polymer ?
#
loop_
_entity_poly.entity_id
_entity_poly.type
_entity_poly.pdbx_seq_one_letter_code
_entity_poly.pdbx_strand_id
1 'polypeptide(L)'
;MGMTLARQGLLAHVQVVKDPAEITEAWLLNDMKALGLIAQGIAVEHHTKIRSATSAIMAWNMLRDFYNRKTMHNRVTMTRRLHEFKMEAGVTMAKHLDNFDELVVGLQTLGQPLGEARQLVILLSSLPPEYELICSIVEN
;
A
#
# COMPACT_ATOMS: atom_id res chain seq x y z
N MET A 1 10.37 0.34 -8.75
CA MET A 1 10.00 1.27 -9.85
C MET A 1 10.25 2.75 -9.50
N GLY A 2 9.97 3.23 -8.28
CA GLY A 2 10.28 4.62 -7.90
C GLY A 2 11.76 4.98 -8.02
N MET A 3 12.66 4.11 -7.56
CA MET A 3 14.11 4.31 -7.65
C MET A 3 14.64 4.33 -9.11
N THR A 4 14.04 3.56 -10.03
CA THR A 4 14.46 3.53 -11.44
C THR A 4 14.03 4.77 -12.20
N LEU A 5 12.82 5.29 -11.92
CA LEU A 5 12.33 6.57 -12.45
C LEU A 5 13.11 7.76 -11.88
N ALA A 6 13.46 7.71 -10.59
CA ALA A 6 14.28 8.73 -9.94
C ALA A 6 15.67 8.85 -10.58
N ARG A 7 16.32 7.70 -10.80
CA ARG A 7 17.66 7.64 -11.41
C ARG A 7 17.69 8.19 -12.83
N GLN A 8 16.57 8.16 -13.55
CA GLN A 8 16.45 8.72 -14.89
C GLN A 8 15.89 10.15 -14.92
N GLY A 9 15.64 10.76 -13.76
CA GLY A 9 15.06 12.11 -13.67
C GLY A 9 13.59 12.19 -14.11
N LEU A 10 12.90 11.06 -14.22
CA LEU A 10 11.55 10.96 -14.79
C LEU A 10 10.42 10.97 -13.75
N LEU A 11 10.75 11.03 -12.46
CA LEU A 11 9.76 11.05 -11.38
C LEU A 11 8.78 12.23 -11.49
N ALA A 12 9.25 13.39 -11.93
CA ALA A 12 8.43 14.59 -12.10
C ALA A 12 7.31 14.41 -13.16
N HIS A 13 7.44 13.44 -14.06
CA HIS A 13 6.44 13.20 -15.11
C HIS A 13 5.25 12.36 -14.62
N VAL A 14 5.34 11.71 -13.45
CA VAL A 14 4.26 10.95 -12.81
C VAL A 14 3.49 11.85 -11.81
N GLN A 15 2.95 12.97 -12.28
CA GLN A 15 2.20 13.93 -11.46
C GLN A 15 0.71 14.03 -11.84
N VAL A 16 -0.14 14.19 -10.82
CA VAL A 16 -1.62 14.17 -10.89
C VAL A 16 -2.21 15.54 -11.30
N VAL A 17 -1.52 16.64 -11.02
CA VAL A 17 -1.95 18.01 -11.37
C VAL A 17 -0.91 18.60 -12.30
N LYS A 18 -1.33 19.17 -13.43
CA LYS A 18 -0.46 19.83 -14.40
C LYS A 18 -1.03 21.18 -14.81
N ASP A 19 -0.16 22.18 -14.90
CA ASP A 19 -0.45 23.44 -15.55
C ASP A 19 -0.40 23.24 -17.08
N PRO A 20 -1.45 23.58 -17.84
CA PRO A 20 -1.47 23.47 -19.30
C PRO A 20 -0.29 24.19 -20.00
N ALA A 21 0.32 25.19 -19.34
CA ALA A 21 1.43 25.96 -19.88
C ALA A 21 2.78 25.21 -19.93
N GLU A 22 2.92 24.08 -19.23
CA GLU A 22 4.19 23.33 -19.15
C GLU A 22 4.28 22.14 -20.13
N ILE A 23 3.24 21.91 -20.94
CA ILE A 23 3.20 20.81 -21.92
C ILE A 23 4.05 21.19 -23.14
N THR A 24 5.32 20.86 -23.08
CA THR A 24 6.28 20.98 -24.18
C THR A 24 6.48 19.64 -24.90
N GLU A 25 6.99 19.65 -26.14
CA GLU A 25 7.35 18.40 -26.85
C GLU A 25 8.37 17.56 -26.08
N ALA A 26 9.35 18.23 -25.44
CA ALA A 26 10.33 17.59 -24.57
C ALA A 26 9.66 16.88 -23.38
N TRP A 27 8.60 17.49 -22.84
CA TRP A 27 7.82 16.92 -21.76
C TRP A 27 7.04 15.68 -22.21
N LEU A 28 6.38 15.72 -23.38
CA LEU A 28 5.67 14.57 -23.96
C LEU A 28 6.60 13.39 -24.24
N LEU A 29 7.81 13.67 -24.73
CA LEU A 29 8.83 12.64 -24.95
C LEU A 29 9.25 11.95 -23.64
N ASN A 30 9.42 12.73 -22.57
CA ASN A 30 9.79 12.19 -21.26
C ASN A 30 8.63 11.45 -20.59
N ASP A 31 7.38 11.86 -20.79
CA ASP A 31 6.19 11.12 -20.34
C ASP A 31 6.10 9.76 -21.04
N MET A 32 6.32 9.69 -22.35
CA MET A 32 6.38 8.41 -23.08
C MET A 32 7.53 7.51 -22.59
N LYS A 33 8.71 8.07 -22.30
CA LYS A 33 9.82 7.32 -21.71
C LYS A 33 9.44 6.76 -20.34
N ALA A 34 8.80 7.57 -19.49
CA ALA A 34 8.33 7.15 -18.18
C ALA A 34 7.27 6.04 -18.29
N LEU A 35 6.33 6.15 -19.24
CA LEU A 35 5.34 5.11 -19.54
C LEU A 35 6.03 3.79 -19.96
N GLY A 36 7.03 3.86 -20.83
CA GLY A 36 7.81 2.70 -21.27
C GLY A 36 8.51 2.00 -20.10
N LEU A 37 9.12 2.75 -19.19
CA LEU A 37 9.74 2.20 -17.98
C LEU A 37 8.73 1.59 -17.02
N ILE A 38 7.53 2.19 -16.92
CA ILE A 38 6.45 1.62 -16.14
C ILE A 38 6.04 0.27 -16.74
N ALA A 39 5.82 0.18 -18.06
CA ALA A 39 5.49 -1.07 -18.72
C ALA A 39 6.59 -2.14 -18.53
N GLN A 40 7.86 -1.77 -18.70
CA GLN A 40 9.00 -2.70 -18.53
C GLN A 40 9.16 -3.22 -17.11
N GLY A 41 8.79 -2.44 -16.09
CA GLY A 41 8.90 -2.86 -14.69
C GLY A 41 7.74 -3.75 -14.20
N ILE A 42 6.77 -4.06 -15.07
CA ILE A 42 5.59 -4.85 -14.74
C ILE A 42 5.72 -6.24 -15.39
N ALA A 43 5.28 -7.29 -14.70
CA ALA A 43 5.24 -8.64 -15.30
C ALA A 43 4.29 -8.70 -16.51
N VAL A 44 4.58 -9.57 -17.48
CA VAL A 44 3.82 -9.67 -18.75
C VAL A 44 2.32 -9.89 -18.50
N GLU A 45 1.97 -10.72 -17.51
CA GLU A 45 0.60 -11.01 -17.06
C GLU A 45 -0.22 -9.78 -16.65
N HIS A 46 0.44 -8.69 -16.25
CA HIS A 46 -0.21 -7.48 -15.75
C HIS A 46 -0.28 -6.36 -16.79
N HIS A 47 0.34 -6.53 -17.97
CA HIS A 47 0.32 -5.52 -19.04
C HIS A 47 -1.09 -5.20 -19.54
N THR A 48 -2.00 -6.18 -19.51
CA THR A 48 -3.41 -5.97 -19.87
C THR A 48 -4.10 -4.90 -19.01
N LYS A 49 -3.61 -4.66 -17.79
CA LYS A 49 -4.16 -3.69 -16.84
C LYS A 49 -3.82 -2.24 -17.18
N ILE A 50 -2.79 -1.99 -17.99
CA ILE A 50 -2.37 -0.65 -18.43
C ILE A 50 -2.50 -0.45 -19.94
N ARG A 51 -3.14 -1.38 -20.66
CA ARG A 51 -3.20 -1.37 -22.14
C ARG A 51 -3.78 -0.08 -22.72
N SER A 52 -4.71 0.56 -22.02
CA SER A 52 -5.33 1.82 -22.45
C SER A 52 -4.61 3.07 -21.94
N ALA A 53 -3.49 2.93 -21.22
CA ALA A 53 -2.76 4.06 -20.70
C ALA A 53 -2.00 4.79 -21.82
N THR A 54 -2.30 6.07 -21.99
CA THR A 54 -1.64 6.96 -22.98
C THR A 54 -0.58 7.86 -22.36
N SER A 55 -0.45 7.85 -21.03
CA SER A 55 0.56 8.62 -20.29
C SER A 55 1.08 7.85 -19.09
N ALA A 56 2.26 8.24 -18.61
CA ALA A 56 2.89 7.61 -17.45
C ALA A 56 1.99 7.68 -16.19
N ILE A 57 1.36 8.84 -15.96
CA ILE A 57 0.44 9.02 -14.83
C ILE A 57 -0.83 8.18 -14.97
N MET A 58 -1.35 8.01 -16.19
CA MET A 58 -2.51 7.16 -16.42
C MET A 58 -2.18 5.70 -16.13
N ALA A 59 -1.03 5.19 -16.59
CA ALA A 59 -0.58 3.83 -16.28
C ALA A 59 -0.41 3.63 -14.77
N TRP A 60 0.22 4.59 -14.09
CA TRP A 60 0.39 4.54 -12.63
C TRP A 60 -0.94 4.51 -11.88
N ASN A 61 -1.88 5.38 -12.26
CA ASN A 61 -3.21 5.42 -11.66
C ASN A 61 -3.99 4.13 -11.93
N MET A 62 -3.95 3.59 -13.15
CA MET A 62 -4.59 2.31 -13.47
C MET A 62 -4.02 1.18 -12.60
N LEU A 63 -2.70 1.08 -12.45
CA LEU A 63 -2.08 0.09 -11.58
C LEU A 63 -2.50 0.26 -10.13
N ARG A 64 -2.45 1.50 -9.62
CA ARG A 64 -2.94 1.82 -8.28
C ARG A 64 -4.40 1.41 -8.12
N ASP A 65 -5.25 1.71 -9.08
CA ASP A 65 -6.68 1.44 -9.04
C ASP A 65 -7.00 -0.04 -9.31
N PHE A 66 -6.06 -0.86 -9.77
CA PHE A 66 -6.20 -2.32 -9.89
C PHE A 66 -5.67 -3.05 -8.65
N TYR A 67 -4.48 -2.68 -8.16
CA TYR A 67 -3.79 -3.39 -7.09
C TYR A 67 -4.00 -2.77 -5.72
N ASN A 68 -4.03 -1.45 -5.62
CA ASN A 68 -4.29 -0.71 -4.38
C ASN A 68 -5.76 -0.27 -4.32
N ARG A 69 -6.65 -1.19 -4.73
CA ARG A 69 -8.08 -1.01 -4.71
C ARG A 69 -8.53 -0.79 -3.27
N LYS A 70 -8.90 0.45 -2.94
CA LYS A 70 -9.74 0.78 -1.78
C LYS A 70 -11.19 0.28 -1.98
N THR A 71 -11.37 -0.85 -2.66
CA THR A 71 -12.69 -1.42 -2.90
C THR A 71 -13.35 -1.75 -1.57
N MET A 72 -14.68 -1.68 -1.55
CA MET A 72 -15.46 -2.10 -0.39
C MET A 72 -15.13 -3.53 0.02
N HIS A 73 -14.86 -4.42 -0.93
CA HIS A 73 -14.40 -5.78 -0.64
C HIS A 73 -13.09 -5.80 0.17
N ASN A 74 -12.04 -5.11 -0.29
CA ASN A 74 -10.75 -5.08 0.41
C ASN A 74 -10.87 -4.43 1.79
N ARG A 75 -11.69 -3.38 1.91
CA ARG A 75 -12.03 -2.74 3.18
C ARG A 75 -12.71 -3.70 4.15
N VAL A 76 -13.74 -4.41 3.69
CA VAL A 76 -14.45 -5.41 4.50
C VAL A 76 -13.50 -6.54 4.91
N THR A 77 -12.70 -7.06 3.98
CA THR A 77 -11.73 -8.13 4.27
C THR A 77 -10.67 -7.70 5.29
N MET A 78 -10.09 -6.50 5.16
CA MET A 78 -9.11 -6.01 6.16
C MET A 78 -9.75 -5.70 7.51
N THR A 79 -10.95 -5.10 7.52
CA THR A 79 -11.67 -4.82 8.77
C THR A 79 -12.03 -6.12 9.49
N ARG A 80 -12.44 -7.16 8.73
CA ARG A 80 -12.70 -8.48 9.28
C ARG A 80 -11.43 -9.10 9.88
N ARG A 81 -10.30 -9.08 9.15
CA ARG A 81 -9.00 -9.54 9.68
C ARG A 81 -8.61 -8.81 10.96
N LEU A 82 -8.91 -7.52 11.08
CA LEU A 82 -8.66 -6.74 12.29
C LEU A 82 -9.47 -7.23 13.48
N HIS A 83 -10.76 -7.49 13.30
CA HIS A 83 -11.64 -7.96 14.37
C HIS A 83 -11.35 -9.42 14.77
N GLU A 84 -10.91 -10.23 13.83
CA GLU A 84 -10.55 -11.64 14.05
C GLU A 84 -9.06 -11.80 14.44
N PHE A 85 -8.30 -10.69 14.58
CA PHE A 85 -6.87 -10.74 14.85
C PHE A 85 -6.59 -11.34 16.24
N LYS A 86 -5.98 -12.52 16.24
CA LYS A 86 -5.59 -13.27 17.43
C LYS A 86 -4.26 -13.95 17.16
N MET A 87 -3.45 -14.09 18.21
CA MET A 87 -2.21 -14.86 18.13
C MET A 87 -2.55 -16.34 17.93
N GLU A 88 -2.04 -16.91 16.84
CA GLU A 88 -2.24 -18.33 16.55
C GLU A 88 -1.36 -19.21 17.46
N ALA A 89 -1.88 -20.37 17.85
CA ALA A 89 -1.15 -21.32 18.69
C ALA A 89 0.14 -21.77 17.99
N GLY A 90 1.27 -21.71 18.71
CA GLY A 90 2.58 -22.09 18.19
C GLY A 90 3.30 -21.01 17.37
N VAL A 91 2.70 -19.84 17.15
CA VAL A 91 3.39 -18.68 16.56
C VAL A 91 4.20 -17.96 17.64
N THR A 92 5.37 -17.43 17.28
CA THR A 92 6.21 -16.65 18.19
C THR A 92 5.66 -15.23 18.35
N MET A 93 5.91 -14.60 19.51
CA MET A 93 5.52 -13.19 19.73
C MET A 93 6.06 -12.26 18.64
N ALA A 94 7.32 -12.43 18.22
CA ALA A 94 7.92 -11.63 17.15
C ALA A 94 7.14 -11.75 15.84
N LYS A 95 6.78 -12.98 15.43
CA LYS A 95 6.02 -13.18 14.21
C LYS A 95 4.59 -12.62 14.31
N HIS A 96 3.99 -12.67 15.51
CA HIS A 96 2.70 -12.04 15.77
C HIS A 96 2.75 -10.52 15.62
N LEU A 97 3.81 -9.87 16.12
CA LEU A 97 4.05 -8.44 15.95
C LEU A 97 4.26 -8.07 14.48
N ASP A 98 5.06 -8.85 13.73
CA ASP A 98 5.22 -8.63 12.28
C ASP A 98 3.86 -8.69 11.54
N ASN A 99 3.03 -9.69 11.87
CA ASN A 99 1.69 -9.84 11.28
C ASN A 99 0.77 -8.67 11.65
N PHE A 100 0.93 -8.11 12.86
CA PHE A 100 0.18 -6.93 13.31
C PHE A 100 0.61 -5.67 12.55
N ASP A 101 1.92 -5.47 12.36
CA ASP A 101 2.45 -4.33 11.59
C ASP A 101 1.98 -4.38 10.13
N GLU A 102 2.00 -5.55 9.50
CA GLU A 102 1.45 -5.75 8.16
C GLU A 102 -0.03 -5.36 8.07
N LEU A 103 -0.81 -5.68 9.11
CA LEU A 103 -2.24 -5.35 9.19
C LEU A 103 -2.45 -3.83 9.36
N VAL A 104 -1.67 -3.17 10.21
CA VAL A 104 -1.71 -1.72 10.43
C VAL A 104 -1.36 -0.98 9.12
N VAL A 105 -0.27 -1.38 8.45
CA VAL A 105 0.13 -0.82 7.16
C VAL A 105 -0.96 -1.05 6.11
N GLY A 106 -1.54 -2.26 6.07
CA GLY A 106 -2.67 -2.59 5.19
C GLY A 106 -3.86 -1.62 5.36
N LEU A 107 -4.28 -1.36 6.60
CA LEU A 107 -5.37 -0.43 6.89
C LEU A 107 -5.02 1.03 6.54
N GLN A 108 -3.78 1.45 6.77
CA GLN A 108 -3.29 2.77 6.36
C GLN A 108 -3.36 2.95 4.84
N THR A 109 -2.94 1.95 4.05
CA THR A 109 -3.01 2.01 2.58
C THR A 109 -4.46 2.13 2.08
N LEU A 110 -5.42 1.55 2.80
CA LEU A 110 -6.86 1.69 2.51
C LEU A 110 -7.46 3.05 2.93
N GLY A 111 -6.67 3.90 3.59
CA GLY A 111 -7.08 5.20 4.12
C GLY A 111 -7.83 5.09 5.45
N GLN A 112 -7.59 4.04 6.24
CA GLN A 112 -8.19 3.82 7.56
C GLN A 112 -7.08 3.67 8.62
N PRO A 113 -6.27 4.72 8.86
CA PRO A 113 -5.20 4.64 9.85
C PRO A 113 -5.77 4.35 11.25
N LEU A 114 -5.09 3.49 12.01
CA LEU A 114 -5.39 3.24 13.41
C LEU A 114 -4.52 4.15 14.28
N GLY A 115 -5.12 4.88 15.22
CA GLY A 115 -4.35 5.64 16.22
C GLY A 115 -3.62 4.70 17.18
N GLU A 116 -2.50 5.16 17.75
CA GLU A 116 -1.62 4.34 18.61
C GLU A 116 -2.36 3.66 19.77
N ALA A 117 -3.21 4.40 20.49
CA ALA A 117 -4.02 3.83 21.57
C ALA A 117 -4.92 2.68 21.09
N ARG A 118 -5.50 2.80 19.89
CA ARG A 118 -6.34 1.76 19.31
C ARG A 118 -5.51 0.57 18.85
N GLN A 119 -4.30 0.80 18.32
CA GLN A 119 -3.39 -0.27 17.98
C GLN A 119 -3.00 -1.08 19.23
N LEU A 120 -2.65 -0.39 20.32
CA LEU A 120 -2.29 -1.02 21.59
C LEU A 120 -3.43 -1.91 22.12
N VAL A 121 -4.66 -1.37 22.16
CA VAL A 121 -5.83 -2.14 22.62
C VAL A 121 -6.04 -3.41 21.78
N ILE A 122 -5.92 -3.32 20.46
CA ILE A 122 -6.10 -4.48 19.57
C ILE A 122 -4.99 -5.50 19.79
N LEU A 123 -3.74 -5.05 19.90
CA LEU A 123 -2.60 -5.92 20.12
C LEU A 123 -2.72 -6.66 21.46
N LEU A 124 -2.97 -5.96 22.56
CA LEU A 124 -3.14 -6.58 23.88
C LEU A 124 -4.33 -7.54 23.90
N SER A 125 -5.44 -7.16 23.28
CA SER A 125 -6.63 -8.01 23.15
C SER A 125 -6.39 -9.25 22.27
N SER A 126 -5.36 -9.25 21.43
CA SER A 126 -5.08 -10.35 20.49
C SER A 126 -4.27 -11.49 21.11
N LEU A 127 -3.62 -11.24 22.25
CA LEU A 127 -2.75 -12.19 22.92
C LEU A 127 -3.56 -13.30 23.64
N PRO A 128 -3.00 -14.52 23.78
CA PRO A 128 -3.64 -15.59 24.51
C PRO A 128 -3.51 -15.38 26.03
N PRO A 129 -4.33 -16.07 26.85
CA PRO A 129 -4.37 -15.90 28.31
C PRO A 129 -3.02 -16.03 29.02
N GLU A 130 -2.09 -16.79 28.42
CA GLU A 130 -0.72 -16.98 28.90
C GLU A 130 0.06 -15.65 29.08
N TYR A 131 -0.35 -14.60 28.37
CA TYR A 131 0.27 -13.27 28.42
C TYR A 131 -0.52 -12.24 29.23
N GLU A 132 -1.59 -12.65 29.95
CA GLU A 132 -2.43 -11.75 30.76
C GLU A 132 -1.62 -10.90 31.75
N LEU A 133 -0.59 -11.48 32.36
CA LEU A 133 0.28 -10.75 33.29
C LEU A 133 0.95 -9.56 32.59
N ILE A 134 1.47 -9.76 31.38
CA ILE A 134 2.13 -8.70 30.60
C ILE A 134 1.10 -7.65 30.18
N CYS A 135 -0.11 -8.06 29.76
CA CYS A 135 -1.18 -7.11 29.43
C CYS A 135 -1.52 -6.22 30.63
N SER A 136 -1.67 -6.80 31.83
CA SER A 136 -2.02 -6.05 33.05
C SER A 136 -0.94 -5.04 33.48
N ILE A 137 0.34 -5.31 33.18
CA ILE A 137 1.45 -4.40 33.47
C ILE A 137 1.44 -3.20 32.51
N VAL A 138 1.08 -3.42 31.25
CA VAL A 138 1.06 -2.37 30.22
C VAL A 138 -0.19 -1.49 30.33
N GLU A 139 -1.29 -2.03 30.87
CA GLU A 139 -2.55 -1.31 31.07
C GLU A 139 -2.56 -0.36 32.28
N ASN A 140 -1.63 -0.54 33.24
CA ASN A 140 -1.50 0.27 34.47
C ASN A 140 -0.39 1.33 34.35
#